data_AF-A0A922ZPC4-F1
#
_entry.id   AF-A0A922ZPC4-F1
#
_cell.length_a   1.000
_cell.length_b   1.000
_cell.length_c   1.000
_cell.angle_alpha   90.00
_cell.angle_beta   90.00
_cell.angle_gamma   90.00
#
_symmetry.space_group_name_H-M   'P 1'
#
loop_
_entity.id
_entity.type
_entity.pdbx_description
1 polymer ?
#
loop_
_entity_poly.entity_id
_entity_poly.type
_entity_poly.pdbx_seq_one_letter_code
_entity_poly.pdbx_strand_id
1 'polypeptide(L)'
;RMLKYQESEAAIAEYLGNSLNYNVTYQTIESGLNVEALVGTGSCINGSEVVENDGATMMECNSCFCSNGVLACTLMACPEE
;
A
#
# COMPACT_ATOMS: atom_id res chain seq x y z
N ARG A 1 -7.38 21.97 8.78
CA ARG A 1 -8.48 21.00 8.99
C ARG A 1 -7.96 19.63 8.52
N MET A 2 -7.06 19.01 9.31
CA MET A 2 -6.30 17.80 8.93
C MET A 2 -6.71 16.55 9.72
N LEU A 3 -7.70 16.67 10.62
CA LEU A 3 -8.01 15.64 11.61
C LEU A 3 -8.74 14.41 11.05
N LYS A 4 -9.41 14.50 9.90
CA LYS A 4 -10.14 13.35 9.33
C LYS A 4 -9.24 12.30 8.66
N TYR A 5 -8.06 12.70 8.19
CA TYR A 5 -7.16 11.84 7.38
C TYR A 5 -6.32 10.89 8.25
N GLN A 6 -5.84 11.37 9.40
CA GLN A 6 -5.13 10.52 10.37
C GLN A 6 -6.06 9.51 11.03
N GLU A 7 -7.35 9.86 11.21
CA GLU A 7 -8.35 8.95 11.77
C GLU A 7 -8.63 7.75 10.85
N SER A 8 -8.56 7.91 9.52
CA SER A 8 -8.76 6.79 8.58
C SER A 8 -7.56 5.83 8.53
N GLU A 9 -6.33 6.33 8.57
CA GLU A 9 -5.13 5.47 8.63
C GLU A 9 -5.09 4.68 9.96
N ALA A 10 -5.43 5.35 11.07
CA ALA A 10 -5.50 4.72 12.38
C ALA A 10 -6.62 3.67 12.47
N ALA A 11 -7.80 3.95 11.90
CA ALA A 11 -8.92 3.00 11.89
C ALA A 11 -8.63 1.75 11.04
N ILE A 12 -7.91 1.90 9.93
CA ILE A 12 -7.49 0.77 9.09
C ILE A 12 -6.41 -0.07 9.79
N ALA A 13 -5.45 0.58 10.46
CA ALA A 13 -4.42 -0.09 11.24
C ALA A 13 -5.01 -0.86 12.46
N GLU A 14 -6.05 -0.32 13.09
CA GLU A 14 -6.75 -0.97 14.20
C GLU A 14 -7.66 -2.12 13.74
N TYR A 15 -8.37 -1.97 12.60
CA TYR A 15 -9.26 -3.01 12.05
C TYR A 15 -8.51 -4.20 11.44
N LEU A 16 -7.33 -3.97 10.85
CA LEU A 16 -6.53 -4.99 10.16
C LEU A 16 -5.36 -5.54 10.99
N GLY A 17 -5.18 -5.01 12.22
CA GLY A 17 -4.11 -5.40 13.13
C GLY A 17 -2.74 -4.87 12.69
N ASN A 18 -1.87 -4.65 13.69
CA ASN A 18 -0.49 -4.12 13.57
C ASN A 18 0.48 -4.98 12.71
N SER A 19 -0.01 -5.80 11.78
CA SER A 19 0.77 -6.63 10.85
C SER A 19 0.85 -6.05 9.43
N LEU A 20 0.22 -4.91 9.15
CA LEU A 20 0.11 -4.42 7.78
C LEU A 20 1.20 -3.41 7.41
N ASN A 21 2.21 -3.85 6.65
CA ASN A 21 3.08 -2.96 5.85
C ASN A 21 2.44 -2.66 4.46
N TYR A 22 1.13 -2.46 4.42
CA TYR A 22 0.39 -2.27 3.18
C TYR A 22 0.19 -0.77 2.92
N ASN A 23 0.52 -0.30 1.71
CA ASN A 23 0.32 1.08 1.30
C ASN A 23 -1.13 1.28 0.79
N VAL A 24 -2.11 1.21 1.69
CA VAL A 24 -3.53 1.38 1.36
C VAL A 24 -3.84 2.86 1.16
N THR A 25 -4.40 3.23 0.01
CA THR A 25 -4.74 4.62 -0.33
C THR A 25 -6.24 4.82 -0.51
N TYR A 26 -6.69 6.08 -0.54
CA TYR A 26 -8.10 6.41 -0.83
C TYR A 26 -8.56 5.86 -2.21
N GLN A 27 -7.66 5.82 -3.20
CA GLN A 27 -7.94 5.23 -4.51
C GLN A 27 -8.26 3.74 -4.39
N THR A 28 -7.57 3.00 -3.52
CA THR A 28 -7.82 1.58 -3.23
C THR A 28 -9.27 1.36 -2.78
N ILE A 29 -9.78 2.26 -1.95
CA ILE A 29 -11.15 2.21 -1.40
C ILE A 29 -12.18 2.52 -2.48
N GLU A 30 -11.99 3.58 -3.28
CA GLU A 30 -12.90 3.92 -4.39
C GLU A 30 -12.92 2.85 -5.49
N SER A 31 -11.81 2.12 -5.65
CA SER A 31 -11.70 1.01 -6.59
C SER A 31 -12.49 -0.24 -6.16
N GLY A 32 -12.99 -0.27 -4.91
CA GLY A 32 -13.66 -1.44 -4.35
C GLY A 32 -12.73 -2.64 -4.11
N LEU A 33 -11.43 -2.39 -3.92
CA LEU A 33 -10.46 -3.47 -3.71
C LEU A 33 -10.74 -4.19 -2.38
N ASN A 34 -10.86 -5.51 -2.42
CA ASN A 34 -11.08 -6.31 -1.22
C ASN A 34 -9.74 -6.58 -0.51
N VAL A 35 -9.33 -5.66 0.36
CA VAL A 35 -8.08 -5.76 1.14
C VAL A 35 -8.10 -6.96 2.09
N GLU A 36 -9.26 -7.38 2.60
CA GLU A 36 -9.38 -8.58 3.46
C GLU A 36 -8.97 -9.85 2.72
N ALA A 37 -9.25 -9.94 1.42
CA ALA A 37 -8.84 -11.08 0.58
C ALA A 37 -7.32 -11.13 0.30
N LEU A 38 -6.59 -10.03 0.55
CA LEU A 38 -5.14 -9.94 0.36
C LEU A 38 -4.36 -10.20 1.67
N VAL A 39 -5.06 -10.24 2.81
CA VAL A 39 -4.44 -10.57 4.09
C VAL A 39 -3.93 -12.02 4.04
N GLY A 40 -2.62 -12.19 4.20
CA GLY A 40 -1.98 -13.51 4.24
C GLY A 40 -1.59 -14.10 2.89
N THR A 41 -1.84 -13.42 1.76
CA THR A 41 -1.35 -13.86 0.44
C THR A 41 0.13 -13.51 0.21
N GLY A 42 0.64 -12.53 0.96
CA GLY A 42 1.95 -11.95 0.73
C GLY A 42 2.00 -10.97 -0.45
N SER A 43 0.86 -10.65 -1.06
CA SER A 43 0.73 -9.63 -2.09
C SER A 43 0.76 -8.23 -1.47
N CYS A 44 1.24 -7.24 -2.22
CA CYS A 44 1.37 -5.84 -1.83
C CYS A 44 0.39 -4.94 -2.58
N ILE A 45 0.24 -3.71 -2.11
CA ILE A 45 -0.62 -2.69 -2.73
C ILE A 45 0.24 -1.50 -3.14
N ASN A 46 0.13 -1.08 -4.41
CA ASN A 46 0.70 0.16 -4.95
C ASN A 46 -0.44 1.03 -5.50
N GLY A 47 -1.05 1.85 -4.64
CA GLY A 47 -2.27 2.57 -5.00
C GLY A 47 -3.45 1.61 -5.19
N SER A 48 -4.00 1.51 -6.40
CA SER A 48 -5.07 0.55 -6.74
C SER A 48 -4.55 -0.77 -7.35
N GLU A 49 -3.24 -0.87 -7.60
CA GLU A 49 -2.61 -2.08 -8.13
C GLU A 49 -2.32 -3.09 -7.01
N VAL A 50 -2.63 -4.37 -7.27
CA VAL A 50 -2.16 -5.49 -6.44
C VAL A 50 -0.90 -6.06 -7.10
N VAL A 51 0.18 -6.08 -6.33
CA VAL A 51 1.47 -6.66 -6.74
C VAL A 51 1.61 -8.01 -6.04
N GLU A 52 1.73 -9.10 -6.80
CA GLU A 52 1.90 -10.42 -6.20
C GLU A 52 3.21 -10.52 -5.40
N ASN A 53 3.29 -11.51 -4.51
CA ASN A 53 4.53 -11.78 -3.76
C ASN A 53 5.70 -12.03 -4.74
N ASP A 54 6.86 -11.50 -4.41
CA ASP A 54 8.05 -11.44 -5.26
C ASP A 54 7.88 -10.66 -6.58
N GLY A 55 6.79 -9.90 -6.71
CA GLY A 55 6.52 -9.01 -7.83
C GLY A 55 7.28 -7.69 -7.74
N ALA A 56 7.52 -7.05 -8.88
CA ALA A 56 8.12 -5.72 -8.96
C ALA A 56 7.14 -4.71 -9.57
N THR A 57 7.19 -3.47 -9.07
CA THR A 57 6.41 -2.34 -9.61
C THR A 57 7.22 -1.05 -9.49
N MET A 58 6.69 0.06 -9.99
CA MET A 58 7.25 1.40 -9.83
C MET A 58 6.26 2.26 -9.05
N MET A 59 6.76 3.00 -8.05
CA MET A 59 6.00 4.01 -7.33
C MET A 59 6.66 5.35 -7.60
N GLU A 60 5.95 6.23 -8.31
CA GLU A 60 6.54 7.45 -8.89
C GLU A 60 7.76 7.08 -9.75
N CYS A 61 8.96 7.54 -9.38
CA CYS A 61 10.23 7.19 -10.04
C CYS A 61 10.99 6.03 -9.37
N ASN A 62 10.51 5.52 -8.24
CA ASN A 62 11.21 4.53 -7.44
C ASN A 62 10.84 3.12 -7.84
N SER A 63 11.83 2.23 -7.93
CA SER A 63 11.61 0.81 -8.16
C SER A 63 11.27 0.12 -6.87
N CYS A 64 10.23 -0.71 -6.90
CA CYS A 64 9.70 -1.40 -5.74
C CYS A 64 9.64 -2.91 -5.95
N PHE A 65 9.87 -3.65 -4.88
CA PHE A 65 9.74 -5.11 -4.84
C PHE A 65 8.80 -5.50 -3.70
N CYS A 66 7.82 -6.34 -4.01
CA CYS A 66 6.92 -6.91 -3.03
C CYS A 66 7.55 -8.15 -2.42
N SER A 67 7.69 -8.19 -1.10
CA SER A 67 8.11 -9.39 -0.38
C SER A 67 7.22 -9.60 0.82
N ASN A 68 6.41 -10.66 0.79
CA ASN A 68 5.54 -11.06 1.89
C ASN A 68 4.66 -9.92 2.44
N GLY A 69 4.02 -9.17 1.55
CA GLY A 69 3.13 -8.05 1.90
C GLY A 69 3.86 -6.75 2.25
N VAL A 70 5.19 -6.72 2.13
CA VAL A 70 6.01 -5.50 2.29
C VAL A 70 6.44 -5.01 0.93
N LEU A 71 6.03 -3.79 0.56
CA LEU A 71 6.49 -3.13 -0.66
C LEU A 71 7.75 -2.31 -0.37
N ALA A 72 8.92 -2.86 -0.70
CA ALA A 72 10.21 -2.21 -0.48
C ALA A 72 10.64 -1.43 -1.73
N CYS A 73 10.74 -0.11 -1.63
CA CYS A 73 11.10 0.77 -2.74
C CYS A 73 12.50 1.36 -2.58
N THR A 74 13.12 1.75 -3.71
CA THR A 74 14.29 2.62 -3.71
C THR A 74 13.95 4.00 -3.15
N LEU A 75 14.96 4.78 -2.77
CA LEU A 75 14.82 6.14 -2.24
C LEU A 75 15.49 7.19 -3.14
N MET A 76 15.26 7.08 -4.45
CA MET A 76 15.72 8.05 -5.43
C MET A 76 14.87 9.32 -5.34
N ALA A 77 15.52 10.48 -5.44
CA ALA A 77 14.83 11.74 -5.58
C ALA A 77 14.14 11.80 -6.95
N CYS A 78 12.82 11.88 -6.95
CA CYS A 78 12.04 12.00 -8.18
C CYS A 78 12.11 13.44 -8.71
N PRO A 79 12.18 13.63 -10.03
CA PRO A 79 12.09 14.96 -10.64
C PRO A 79 10.73 15.59 -10.34
N GLU A 80 10.71 16.93 -10.17
CA GLU A 80 9.46 17.68 -10.06
C GLU A 80 8.71 17.62 -11.40
N GLU A 81 7.40 17.32 -11.35
CA GLU A 81 6.50 17.29 -12.52
C GLU A 81 6.09 18.70 -13.01
#